data_AF-A0A522AI12-F1
#
_entry.id   AF-A0A522AI12-F1
#
_cell.length_a   1.000
_cell.length_b   1.000
_cell.length_c   1.000
_cell.angle_alpha   90.00
_cell.angle_beta   90.00
_cell.angle_gamma   90.00
#
_symmetry.space_group_name_H-M   'P 1'
#
loop_
_entity.id
_entity.type
_entity.pdbx_description
1 polymer ?
#
loop_
_entity_poly.entity_id
_entity_poly.type
_entity_poly.pdbx_seq_one_letter_code
_entity_poly.pdbx_strand_id
1 'polypeptide(L)'
;MNLLRHLIRPDDLLNLWIETDNLRLDPEPEATASVAGQGVTPALVVDDQQRPGLLTVIFPPQHIAEQAVFETPPFTGDPDPNRPPPEPPGTPAETRPAPGHFKARIAQPSRLVFAVPNGHRIPYTIEGLLDWSALVPHLHPIAAIGEQATAAERAAAPALSAPDAHQTALELPYALLISPGTTGVWQHRLTPATHAGRSELWHTRLALRGSDGKITELDADHTAPLRALWSTDRADTQNDISNTPGIGRTALAPDDRRQLVILTSAFHGYETNPDRAPRSFAAFDLATGHLRNLRPWRRTPAPYVPLPFHARQLMLSPLGGWLKSRGMWEPPRSAKPSRRLEAIGILHDHHWADVLAPVARRAAVPVLRADKLSDQLLEMFVPAAPAASDGQLDLSEWVHVATQGRDHYVRVVYEGELWPFRHRAALVKITEREFRRDATSGLVVACLVQRMFIVVREPEKAVDRRNNPFTRVRLTTLITPDLAEPQVNPPFHRTFWVEVGTQRQKFHFHAVGTDQAKRTVDFTLPLLFASITDVDKRIGNVAGLYNADSQRSADTLGHKIAYTPLRGTENALLASQTLLFDADAGGASPALHSAGV
;
A
#
# COMPACT_ATOMS: atom_id res chain seq x y z
N MET A 1 -26.52 -30.65 -4.77
CA MET A 1 -26.57 -30.40 -6.24
C MET A 1 -26.21 -28.94 -6.47
N ASN A 2 -25.19 -28.62 -7.25
CA ASN A 2 -24.81 -27.21 -7.47
C ASN A 2 -25.81 -26.55 -8.43
N LEU A 3 -26.69 -25.70 -7.90
CA LEU A 3 -27.61 -24.90 -8.71
C LEU A 3 -26.95 -23.57 -9.05
N LEU A 4 -26.76 -23.32 -10.35
CA LEU A 4 -26.48 -21.99 -10.89
C LEU A 4 -27.78 -21.40 -11.44
N ARG A 5 -28.17 -20.22 -10.96
CA ARG A 5 -29.39 -19.51 -11.37
C ARG A 5 -29.09 -18.05 -11.66
N HIS A 6 -29.67 -17.53 -12.73
CA HIS A 6 -29.59 -16.12 -13.09
C HIS A 6 -30.81 -15.39 -12.51
N LEU A 7 -30.57 -14.42 -11.64
CA LEU A 7 -31.59 -13.61 -10.99
C LEU A 7 -31.60 -12.22 -11.64
N ILE A 8 -32.70 -11.90 -12.32
CA ILE A 8 -32.92 -10.62 -12.99
C ILE A 8 -34.18 -9.96 -12.45
N ARG A 9 -34.09 -8.68 -12.08
CA ARG A 9 -35.27 -7.83 -11.83
C ARG A 9 -35.12 -6.52 -12.61
N PRO A 10 -35.88 -6.35 -13.72
CA PRO A 10 -35.71 -5.19 -14.61
C PRO A 10 -36.02 -3.84 -13.96
N ASP A 11 -36.93 -3.79 -12.99
CA ASP A 11 -37.43 -2.54 -12.38
C ASP A 11 -36.34 -1.71 -11.70
N ASP A 12 -35.27 -2.36 -11.22
CA ASP A 12 -34.13 -1.73 -10.56
C ASP A 12 -32.77 -2.23 -11.10
N LEU A 13 -32.77 -2.82 -12.29
CA LEU A 13 -31.60 -3.40 -12.98
C LEU A 13 -30.82 -4.45 -12.18
N LEU A 14 -31.45 -5.14 -11.22
CA LEU A 14 -30.79 -6.23 -10.53
C LEU A 14 -30.42 -7.33 -11.54
N ASN A 15 -29.16 -7.76 -11.46
CA ASN A 15 -28.56 -8.78 -12.31
C ASN A 15 -27.49 -9.51 -11.49
N LEU A 16 -27.84 -10.69 -10.96
CA LEU A 16 -26.99 -11.48 -10.08
C LEU A 16 -26.99 -12.95 -10.53
N TRP A 17 -25.88 -13.63 -10.31
CA TRP A 17 -25.84 -15.09 -10.41
C TRP A 17 -25.81 -15.69 -9.01
N ILE A 18 -26.65 -16.69 -8.78
CA ILE A 18 -26.73 -17.43 -7.53
C ILE A 18 -26.14 -18.81 -7.77
N GLU A 19 -25.10 -19.13 -7.01
CA GLU A 19 -24.53 -20.47 -6.91
C GLU A 19 -24.81 -21.03 -5.52
N THR A 20 -24.99 -22.34 -5.45
CA THR A 20 -25.22 -23.04 -4.20
C THR A 20 -24.27 -24.22 -4.09
N ASP A 21 -23.72 -24.43 -2.90
CA ASP A 21 -22.97 -25.63 -2.54
C ASP A 21 -23.59 -26.26 -1.30
N ASN A 22 -23.76 -27.57 -1.29
CA ASN A 22 -24.41 -28.31 -0.20
C ASN A 22 -25.81 -27.78 0.22
N LEU A 23 -26.57 -27.22 -0.74
CA LEU A 23 -27.99 -26.87 -0.57
C LEU A 23 -28.85 -27.72 -1.50
N ARG A 24 -30.06 -28.07 -1.05
CA ARG A 24 -31.10 -28.70 -1.86
C ARG A 24 -32.38 -27.88 -1.83
N LEU A 25 -33.16 -28.00 -2.91
CA LEU A 25 -34.52 -27.49 -2.94
C LEU A 25 -35.44 -28.45 -2.17
N ASP A 26 -36.20 -27.91 -1.23
CA ASP A 26 -37.18 -28.61 -0.43
C ASP A 26 -38.59 -28.12 -0.81
N PRO A 27 -39.42 -28.96 -1.44
CA PRO A 27 -40.72 -28.55 -1.95
C PRO A 27 -41.82 -28.50 -0.88
N GLU A 28 -41.59 -28.98 0.36
CA GLU A 28 -42.61 -29.02 1.43
C GLU A 28 -42.31 -28.00 2.54
N PRO A 29 -43.33 -27.36 3.15
CA PRO A 29 -43.16 -26.66 4.43
C PRO A 29 -43.12 -27.70 5.56
N GLU A 30 -42.58 -27.31 6.74
CA GLU A 30 -42.75 -28.12 7.95
C GLU A 30 -44.25 -28.44 8.14
N ALA A 31 -44.55 -29.70 8.48
CA ALA A 31 -45.89 -30.30 8.51
C ALA A 31 -46.93 -29.61 9.43
N THR A 32 -46.59 -28.50 10.08
CA THR A 32 -47.45 -27.75 11.01
C THR A 32 -48.13 -26.52 10.40
N ALA A 33 -47.80 -26.11 9.17
CA ALA A 33 -48.26 -24.85 8.58
C ALA A 33 -49.19 -24.98 7.35
N SER A 34 -49.74 -26.16 7.04
CA SER A 34 -50.68 -26.29 5.91
C SER A 34 -52.09 -25.83 6.31
N VAL A 35 -52.33 -24.53 6.28
CA VAL A 35 -53.70 -24.00 6.13
C VAL A 35 -54.07 -24.16 4.66
N ALA A 36 -55.17 -24.88 4.39
CA ALA A 36 -55.66 -25.13 3.04
C ALA A 36 -55.91 -23.81 2.29
N GLY A 37 -55.14 -23.55 1.22
CA GLY A 37 -55.34 -22.41 0.31
C GLY A 37 -54.16 -21.46 0.14
N GLN A 38 -53.09 -21.58 0.91
CA GLN A 38 -51.84 -20.84 0.67
C GLN A 38 -50.85 -21.74 -0.08
N GLY A 39 -50.39 -21.30 -1.26
CA GLY A 39 -49.44 -22.03 -2.08
C GLY A 39 -48.16 -22.35 -1.31
N VAL A 40 -47.66 -23.57 -1.48
CA VAL A 40 -46.41 -24.03 -0.87
C VAL A 40 -45.25 -23.26 -1.50
N THR A 41 -44.50 -22.51 -0.69
CA THR A 41 -43.28 -21.84 -1.17
C THR A 41 -42.10 -22.79 -0.94
N PRO A 42 -41.47 -23.32 -2.02
CA PRO A 42 -40.29 -24.17 -1.86
C PRO A 42 -39.15 -23.39 -1.20
N ALA A 43 -38.24 -24.06 -0.51
CA ALA A 43 -37.12 -23.43 0.17
C ALA A 43 -35.80 -24.14 -0.12
N LEU A 44 -34.68 -23.40 -0.09
CA LEU A 44 -33.35 -23.99 -0.03
C LEU A 44 -33.02 -24.34 1.42
N VAL A 45 -32.55 -25.57 1.62
CA VAL A 45 -32.11 -26.10 2.91
C VAL A 45 -30.75 -26.78 2.78
N VAL A 46 -30.01 -26.84 3.88
CA VAL A 46 -28.74 -27.59 3.95
C VAL A 46 -29.00 -29.07 3.70
N ASP A 47 -28.30 -29.63 2.71
CA ASP A 47 -28.46 -31.02 2.26
C ASP A 47 -27.76 -31.98 3.24
N ASP A 48 -26.46 -31.82 3.43
CA ASP A 48 -25.65 -32.54 4.42
C ASP A 48 -25.33 -31.64 5.62
N GLN A 49 -25.94 -31.92 6.77
CA GLN A 49 -25.78 -31.14 8.02
C GLN A 49 -24.37 -31.22 8.61
N GLN A 50 -23.49 -32.12 8.11
CA GLN A 50 -22.10 -32.23 8.53
C GLN A 50 -21.16 -31.27 7.78
N ARG A 51 -21.65 -30.62 6.72
CA ARG A 51 -20.90 -29.65 5.91
C ARG A 51 -21.65 -28.31 5.88
N PRO A 52 -20.95 -27.16 5.77
CA PRO A 52 -21.63 -25.90 5.62
C PRO A 52 -22.40 -25.87 4.29
N GLY A 53 -23.67 -25.45 4.32
CA GLY A 53 -24.39 -25.06 3.11
C GLY A 53 -23.97 -23.66 2.72
N LEU A 54 -23.59 -23.43 1.46
CA LEU A 54 -23.12 -22.14 0.98
C LEU A 54 -24.04 -21.55 -0.08
N LEU A 55 -24.35 -20.26 0.07
CA LEU A 55 -25.01 -19.41 -0.92
C LEU A 55 -23.98 -18.39 -1.44
N THR A 56 -23.63 -18.50 -2.70
CA THR A 56 -22.72 -17.58 -3.39
C THR A 56 -23.54 -16.65 -4.28
N VAL A 57 -23.41 -15.34 -4.05
CA VAL A 57 -24.00 -14.28 -4.86
C VAL A 57 -22.90 -13.63 -5.69
N ILE A 58 -22.95 -13.81 -7.00
CA ILE A 58 -21.97 -13.30 -7.96
C ILE A 58 -22.55 -12.06 -8.64
N PHE A 59 -21.76 -10.99 -8.60
CA PHE A 59 -22.07 -9.69 -9.14
C PHE A 59 -21.37 -9.52 -10.49
N PRO A 60 -21.97 -8.74 -11.42
CA PRO A 60 -21.22 -8.25 -12.57
C PRO A 60 -19.98 -7.48 -12.09
N PRO A 61 -18.98 -7.27 -12.96
CA PRO A 61 -17.77 -6.54 -12.59
C PRO A 61 -18.06 -5.22 -11.88
N GLN A 62 -17.33 -4.97 -10.79
CA GLN A 62 -17.59 -3.83 -9.92
C GLN A 62 -16.61 -2.67 -10.13
N HIS A 63 -15.64 -2.82 -11.03
CA HIS A 63 -14.67 -1.76 -11.33
C HIS A 63 -14.21 -1.79 -12.79
N ILE A 64 -13.79 -0.63 -13.30
CA ILE A 64 -13.18 -0.45 -14.60
C ILE A 64 -11.87 0.33 -14.38
N ALA A 65 -10.74 -0.28 -14.77
CA ALA A 65 -9.49 0.44 -14.90
C ALA A 65 -9.52 1.28 -16.17
N GLU A 66 -9.14 2.55 -16.05
CA GLU A 66 -9.12 3.50 -17.16
C GLU A 66 -7.72 4.10 -17.28
N GLN A 67 -7.31 4.34 -18.53
CA GLN A 67 -6.05 5.01 -18.81
C GLN A 67 -6.06 6.44 -18.25
N ALA A 68 -5.02 6.77 -17.51
CA ALA A 68 -4.74 8.12 -17.02
C ALA A 68 -3.71 8.82 -17.92
N VAL A 69 -3.73 10.14 -17.89
CA VAL A 69 -2.74 11.01 -18.54
C VAL A 69 -1.96 11.73 -17.46
N PHE A 70 -0.64 11.84 -17.62
CA PHE A 70 0.19 12.60 -16.69
C PHE A 70 0.20 14.06 -17.10
N GLU A 71 -0.09 14.96 -16.17
CA GLU A 71 -0.04 16.39 -16.40
C GLU A 71 1.03 17.04 -15.53
N THR A 72 1.77 17.96 -16.16
CA THR A 72 2.65 18.89 -15.45
C THR A 72 2.37 20.30 -15.95
N PRO A 73 2.15 21.28 -15.05
CA PRO A 73 1.95 22.66 -15.46
C PRO A 73 3.26 23.26 -15.97
N PRO A 74 3.22 24.28 -16.87
CA PRO A 74 4.40 25.07 -17.19
C PRO A 74 5.00 25.67 -15.92
N PHE A 75 6.33 25.63 -15.78
CA PHE A 75 7.04 26.26 -14.67
C PHE A 75 7.88 27.41 -15.19
N THR A 76 7.67 28.62 -14.68
CA THR A 76 8.37 29.84 -15.15
C THR A 76 9.55 30.25 -14.27
N GLY A 77 9.87 29.49 -13.20
CA GLY A 77 10.73 30.01 -12.12
C GLY A 77 10.05 31.18 -11.39
N ASP A 78 10.66 31.71 -10.34
CA ASP A 78 10.17 32.91 -9.62
C ASP A 78 9.77 34.02 -10.62
N PRO A 79 8.73 34.84 -10.34
CA PRO A 79 8.24 35.81 -11.30
C PRO A 79 9.24 36.96 -11.37
N ASP A 80 10.12 36.96 -12.38
CA ASP A 80 10.68 38.21 -12.86
C ASP A 80 9.56 38.94 -13.61
N PRO A 81 8.98 40.03 -13.06
CA PRO A 81 7.89 40.76 -13.72
C PRO A 81 8.31 41.38 -15.06
N ASN A 82 9.61 41.42 -15.38
CA ASN A 82 10.15 41.98 -16.61
C ASN A 82 10.65 40.92 -17.61
N ARG A 83 10.61 39.62 -17.27
CA ARG A 83 11.01 38.56 -18.21
C ARG A 83 9.83 38.24 -19.14
N PRO A 84 9.94 38.49 -20.45
CA PRO A 84 8.92 38.05 -21.39
C PRO A 84 8.76 36.53 -21.29
N PRO A 85 7.53 35.99 -21.40
CA PRO A 85 7.31 34.55 -21.33
C PRO A 85 8.25 33.85 -22.32
N PRO A 86 9.00 32.81 -21.90
CA PRO A 86 9.74 32.02 -22.87
C PRO A 86 8.75 31.48 -23.90
N GLU A 87 8.95 31.79 -25.19
CA GLU A 87 8.23 31.13 -26.27
C GLU A 87 8.42 29.62 -26.12
N PRO A 88 7.36 28.80 -26.09
CA PRO A 88 7.50 27.38 -25.81
C PRO A 88 8.18 26.67 -26.99
N PRO A 89 9.40 26.10 -26.85
CA PRO A 89 9.91 25.12 -27.80
C PRO A 89 9.44 23.74 -27.32
N GLY A 90 8.79 23.01 -28.23
CA GLY A 90 8.05 21.79 -27.96
C GLY A 90 8.86 20.67 -27.30
N THR A 91 8.48 20.34 -26.08
CA THR A 91 8.48 18.94 -25.63
C THR A 91 7.02 18.63 -25.33
N PRO A 92 6.39 17.65 -25.99
CA PRO A 92 4.98 17.41 -25.75
C PRO A 92 4.82 16.93 -24.30
N ALA A 93 4.06 17.69 -23.52
CA ALA A 93 3.27 17.07 -22.46
C ALA A 93 2.59 15.85 -23.09
N GLU A 94 2.57 14.72 -22.38
CA GLU A 94 2.05 13.46 -22.92
C GLU A 94 0.79 13.71 -23.74
N THR A 95 0.84 13.34 -25.03
CA THR A 95 -0.26 13.66 -25.94
C THR A 95 -1.51 12.95 -25.44
N ARG A 96 -2.46 13.73 -24.94
CA ARG A 96 -3.74 13.22 -24.46
C ARG A 96 -4.40 12.41 -25.59
N PRO A 97 -4.84 11.17 -25.33
CA PRO A 97 -5.61 10.41 -26.32
C PRO A 97 -6.84 11.20 -26.77
N ALA A 98 -7.17 11.11 -28.06
CA ALA A 98 -8.40 11.69 -28.57
C ALA A 98 -9.64 11.10 -27.85
N PRO A 99 -10.76 11.83 -27.77
CA PRO A 99 -12.00 11.30 -27.22
C PRO A 99 -12.35 9.93 -27.84
N GLY A 100 -12.66 8.95 -26.99
CA GLY A 100 -12.96 7.57 -27.42
C GLY A 100 -11.74 6.65 -27.60
N HIS A 101 -10.51 7.15 -27.47
CA HIS A 101 -9.28 6.36 -27.60
C HIS A 101 -8.61 6.03 -26.26
N PHE A 102 -9.21 6.44 -25.13
CA PHE A 102 -8.73 6.03 -23.81
C PHE A 102 -8.90 4.52 -23.64
N LYS A 103 -7.81 3.85 -23.29
CA LYS A 103 -7.87 2.41 -22.99
C LYS A 103 -8.59 2.20 -21.66
N ALA A 104 -9.38 1.13 -21.60
CA ALA A 104 -10.03 0.72 -20.37
C ALA A 104 -10.10 -0.81 -20.32
N ARG A 105 -10.21 -1.37 -19.11
CA ARG A 105 -10.43 -2.79 -18.89
C ARG A 105 -11.34 -3.00 -17.69
N ILE A 106 -12.33 -3.85 -17.88
CA ILE A 106 -13.27 -4.23 -16.83
C ILE A 106 -12.65 -5.27 -15.88
N ALA A 107 -12.96 -5.16 -14.59
CA ALA A 107 -12.60 -6.12 -13.56
C ALA A 107 -13.27 -7.49 -13.79
N GLN A 108 -12.86 -8.52 -13.05
CA GLN A 108 -13.61 -9.78 -12.99
C GLN A 108 -14.88 -9.62 -12.12
N PRO A 109 -15.81 -10.59 -12.20
CA PRO A 109 -16.95 -10.66 -11.31
C PRO A 109 -16.55 -10.65 -9.83
N SER A 110 -17.34 -9.96 -9.01
CA SER A 110 -17.20 -9.96 -7.55
C SER A 110 -18.17 -10.96 -6.93
N ARG A 111 -17.88 -11.48 -5.74
CA ARG A 111 -18.79 -12.41 -5.05
C ARG A 111 -18.90 -12.16 -3.56
N LEU A 112 -20.10 -12.33 -3.05
CA LEU A 112 -20.40 -12.49 -1.63
C LEU A 112 -20.76 -13.95 -1.40
N VAL A 113 -20.17 -14.58 -0.38
CA VAL A 113 -20.49 -15.96 -0.04
C VAL A 113 -20.95 -16.01 1.39
N PHE A 114 -22.03 -16.76 1.62
CA PHE A 114 -22.64 -16.90 2.92
C PHE A 114 -22.79 -18.38 3.29
N ALA A 115 -22.46 -18.71 4.53
CA ALA A 115 -22.85 -19.95 5.15
C ALA A 115 -24.30 -19.87 5.65
N VAL A 116 -25.09 -20.87 5.30
CA VAL A 116 -26.47 -21.06 5.73
C VAL A 116 -26.47 -21.81 7.05
N PRO A 117 -27.00 -21.24 8.15
CA PRO A 117 -27.07 -21.94 9.43
C PRO A 117 -27.87 -23.24 9.33
N ASN A 118 -27.48 -24.25 10.09
CA ASN A 118 -28.22 -25.52 10.15
C ASN A 118 -29.69 -25.28 10.59
N GLY A 119 -30.63 -25.92 9.88
CA GLY A 119 -32.07 -25.72 10.08
C GLY A 119 -32.64 -24.44 9.49
N HIS A 120 -31.82 -23.49 9.00
CA HIS A 120 -32.33 -22.32 8.30
C HIS A 120 -32.89 -22.70 6.92
N ARG A 121 -34.05 -22.12 6.59
CA ARG A 121 -34.75 -22.35 5.31
C ARG A 121 -34.81 -21.03 4.56
N ILE A 122 -34.23 -20.98 3.36
CA ILE A 122 -34.26 -19.79 2.50
C ILE A 122 -35.44 -19.93 1.54
N PRO A 123 -36.50 -19.11 1.62
CA PRO A 123 -37.60 -19.19 0.65
C PRO A 123 -37.06 -19.05 -0.77
N TYR A 124 -37.40 -19.97 -1.66
CA TYR A 124 -36.93 -19.99 -3.05
C TYR A 124 -37.75 -19.01 -3.90
N THR A 125 -37.59 -17.74 -3.55
CA THR A 125 -38.18 -16.53 -4.14
C THR A 125 -37.07 -15.51 -4.35
N ILE A 126 -37.31 -14.45 -5.12
CA ILE A 126 -36.30 -13.39 -5.31
C ILE A 126 -35.95 -12.76 -3.95
N GLU A 127 -36.97 -12.42 -3.17
CA GLU A 127 -36.84 -11.80 -1.86
C GLU A 127 -36.10 -12.72 -0.88
N GLY A 128 -36.42 -14.01 -0.85
CA GLY A 128 -35.73 -14.97 0.02
C GLY A 128 -34.26 -15.18 -0.35
N LEU A 129 -33.92 -15.23 -1.65
CA LEU A 129 -32.53 -15.33 -2.12
C LEU A 129 -31.72 -14.04 -1.89
N LEU A 130 -32.42 -12.92 -1.73
CA LEU A 130 -31.83 -11.64 -1.36
C LEU A 130 -31.72 -11.49 0.16
N ASP A 131 -32.60 -12.05 0.98
CA ASP A 131 -32.50 -11.88 2.44
C ASP A 131 -31.28 -12.60 3.06
N TRP A 132 -30.19 -11.86 3.24
CA TRP A 132 -28.94 -12.35 3.83
C TRP A 132 -28.85 -12.06 5.34
N SER A 133 -29.90 -11.50 5.95
CA SER A 133 -29.86 -10.97 7.32
C SER A 133 -29.54 -12.04 8.39
N ALA A 134 -29.96 -13.28 8.12
CA ALA A 134 -29.74 -14.46 8.97
C ALA A 134 -28.52 -15.30 8.55
N LEU A 135 -27.85 -14.96 7.45
CA LEU A 135 -26.73 -15.73 6.91
C LEU A 135 -25.40 -15.23 7.48
N VAL A 136 -24.39 -16.11 7.52
CA VAL A 136 -23.06 -15.78 8.05
C VAL A 136 -22.09 -15.56 6.89
N PRO A 137 -21.42 -14.41 6.77
CA PRO A 137 -20.41 -14.21 5.73
C PRO A 137 -19.31 -15.28 5.80
N HIS A 138 -19.06 -15.94 4.67
CA HIS A 138 -17.97 -16.89 4.52
C HIS A 138 -16.76 -16.15 3.93
N LEU A 139 -15.78 -15.87 4.78
CA LEU A 139 -14.62 -15.01 4.50
C LEU A 139 -13.35 -15.84 4.31
N HIS A 140 -12.38 -15.27 3.59
CA HIS A 140 -11.01 -15.80 3.61
C HIS A 140 -10.45 -15.73 5.05
N PRO A 141 -9.71 -16.74 5.54
CA PRO A 141 -9.23 -16.75 6.93
C PRO A 141 -8.42 -15.50 7.31
N ILE A 142 -7.59 -14.97 6.41
CA ILE A 142 -6.89 -13.68 6.60
C ILE A 142 -7.84 -12.50 6.82
N ALA A 143 -8.94 -12.41 6.05
CA ALA A 143 -9.94 -11.36 6.22
C ALA A 143 -10.63 -11.45 7.60
N ALA A 144 -10.78 -12.67 8.12
CA ALA A 144 -11.38 -12.92 9.42
C ALA A 144 -10.48 -12.48 10.60
N ILE A 145 -9.19 -12.26 10.38
CA ILE A 145 -8.27 -11.78 11.42
C ILE A 145 -8.52 -10.27 11.64
N GLY A 146 -9.08 -9.94 12.80
CA GLY A 146 -9.36 -8.56 13.20
C GLY A 146 -8.10 -7.71 13.47
N GLU A 147 -8.28 -6.40 13.58
CA GLU A 147 -7.18 -5.46 13.87
C GLU A 147 -6.56 -5.69 15.27
N GLN A 148 -7.39 -6.08 16.24
CA GLN A 148 -6.98 -6.35 17.61
C GLN A 148 -6.61 -7.83 17.85
N ALA A 149 -6.33 -8.59 16.78
CA ALA A 149 -5.99 -10.01 16.88
C ALA A 149 -4.80 -10.23 17.84
N THR A 150 -4.88 -11.29 18.63
CA THR A 150 -3.84 -11.74 19.57
C THR A 150 -2.59 -12.22 18.84
N ALA A 151 -1.46 -12.33 19.55
CA ALA A 151 -0.23 -12.88 18.98
C ALA A 151 -0.41 -14.33 18.47
N ALA A 152 -1.23 -15.14 19.13
CA ALA A 152 -1.52 -16.51 18.72
C ALA A 152 -2.32 -16.56 17.42
N GLU A 153 -3.36 -15.73 17.28
CA GLU A 153 -4.15 -15.64 16.04
C GLU A 153 -3.29 -15.17 14.86
N ARG A 154 -2.40 -14.20 15.09
CA ARG A 154 -1.45 -13.73 14.06
C ARG A 154 -0.45 -14.82 13.68
N ALA A 155 0.06 -15.58 14.64
CA ALA A 155 0.97 -16.68 14.39
C ALA A 155 0.30 -17.81 13.59
N ALA A 156 -0.99 -18.06 13.83
CA ALA A 156 -1.81 -19.04 13.13
C ALA A 156 -2.33 -18.56 11.77
N ALA A 157 -2.08 -17.30 11.39
CA ALA A 157 -2.51 -16.77 10.10
C ALA A 157 -1.93 -17.61 8.95
N PRO A 158 -2.72 -17.96 7.92
CA PRO A 158 -2.19 -18.71 6.79
C PRO A 158 -1.28 -17.83 5.92
N ALA A 159 -0.50 -18.47 5.05
CA ALA A 159 0.24 -17.77 4.00
C ALA A 159 -0.71 -17.04 3.05
N LEU A 160 -0.20 -16.00 2.38
CA LEU A 160 -0.95 -15.29 1.35
C LEU A 160 -1.33 -16.24 0.21
N SER A 161 -2.62 -16.27 -0.12
CA SER A 161 -3.19 -17.06 -1.19
C SER A 161 -4.35 -16.32 -1.85
N ALA A 162 -4.61 -16.65 -3.12
CA ALA A 162 -5.82 -16.18 -3.79
C ALA A 162 -7.07 -16.75 -3.09
N PRO A 163 -8.15 -15.96 -2.93
CA PRO A 163 -9.41 -16.47 -2.39
C PRO A 163 -10.03 -17.55 -3.28
N ASP A 164 -10.45 -18.66 -2.66
CA ASP A 164 -11.15 -19.73 -3.36
C ASP A 164 -12.58 -19.32 -3.75
N ALA A 165 -13.22 -20.11 -4.62
CA ALA A 165 -14.56 -19.81 -5.15
C ALA A 165 -15.65 -19.69 -4.07
N HIS A 166 -15.46 -20.31 -2.91
CA HIS A 166 -16.41 -20.32 -1.80
C HIS A 166 -16.15 -19.21 -0.78
N GLN A 167 -15.20 -18.31 -1.01
CA GLN A 167 -14.91 -17.19 -0.11
C GLN A 167 -15.36 -15.87 -0.71
N THR A 168 -15.84 -14.97 0.15
CA THR A 168 -16.19 -13.59 -0.23
C THR A 168 -14.96 -12.84 -0.74
N ALA A 169 -15.04 -12.36 -1.98
CA ALA A 169 -13.98 -11.58 -2.62
C ALA A 169 -14.57 -10.59 -3.63
N LEU A 170 -14.19 -9.32 -3.48
CA LEU A 170 -14.63 -8.22 -4.32
C LEU A 170 -13.45 -7.72 -5.16
N GLU A 171 -13.57 -7.69 -6.47
CA GLU A 171 -12.57 -7.01 -7.32
C GLU A 171 -12.94 -5.53 -7.43
N LEU A 172 -12.47 -4.75 -6.47
CA LEU A 172 -12.75 -3.33 -6.34
C LEU A 172 -11.64 -2.69 -5.47
N PRO A 173 -10.65 -2.02 -6.08
CA PRO A 173 -10.51 -1.66 -7.49
C PRO A 173 -9.99 -2.79 -8.40
N TYR A 174 -9.94 -2.52 -9.71
CA TYR A 174 -9.43 -3.42 -10.75
C TYR A 174 -8.15 -4.13 -10.35
N ALA A 175 -8.13 -5.44 -10.58
CA ALA A 175 -7.06 -6.37 -10.24
C ALA A 175 -6.70 -6.46 -8.75
N LEU A 176 -7.48 -5.86 -7.83
CA LEU A 176 -7.28 -6.00 -6.39
C LEU A 176 -8.50 -6.68 -5.76
N LEU A 177 -8.31 -7.89 -5.23
CA LEU A 177 -9.34 -8.63 -4.51
C LEU A 177 -9.36 -8.18 -3.05
N ILE A 178 -10.45 -7.57 -2.61
CA ILE A 178 -10.66 -7.10 -1.24
C ILE A 178 -11.78 -7.89 -0.56
N SER A 179 -11.76 -7.93 0.77
CA SER A 179 -12.82 -8.55 1.57
C SER A 179 -13.00 -7.81 2.90
N PRO A 180 -14.24 -7.65 3.40
CA PRO A 180 -14.49 -7.08 4.71
C PRO A 180 -14.06 -8.02 5.84
N GLY A 181 -13.88 -7.47 7.04
CA GLY A 181 -13.70 -8.25 8.27
C GLY A 181 -15.00 -8.87 8.81
N THR A 182 -14.89 -9.61 9.92
CA THR A 182 -16.01 -10.34 10.56
C THR A 182 -17.15 -9.45 11.08
N THR A 183 -16.91 -8.17 11.30
CA THR A 183 -17.93 -7.21 11.74
C THR A 183 -18.79 -6.68 10.58
N GLY A 184 -18.39 -6.95 9.33
CA GLY A 184 -19.09 -6.51 8.14
C GLY A 184 -20.37 -7.30 7.89
N VAL A 185 -21.48 -6.59 7.67
CA VAL A 185 -22.77 -7.16 7.27
C VAL A 185 -23.31 -6.42 6.05
N TRP A 186 -24.19 -7.06 5.29
CA TRP A 186 -24.71 -6.50 4.04
C TRP A 186 -26.18 -6.10 4.18
N GLN A 187 -26.52 -4.87 3.79
CA GLN A 187 -27.87 -4.33 3.80
C GLN A 187 -28.32 -3.96 2.39
N HIS A 188 -29.55 -4.34 2.05
CA HIS A 188 -30.19 -3.98 0.78
C HIS A 188 -31.71 -4.08 0.92
N ARG A 189 -32.42 -3.56 -0.07
CA ARG A 189 -33.89 -3.70 -0.15
C ARG A 189 -34.25 -4.96 -0.92
N LEU A 190 -35.20 -5.71 -0.38
CA LEU A 190 -35.70 -6.93 -1.00
C LEU A 190 -36.58 -6.64 -2.22
N THR A 191 -37.22 -5.47 -2.28
CA THR A 191 -38.07 -5.01 -3.39
C THR A 191 -37.57 -3.68 -3.97
N PRO A 192 -37.89 -3.35 -5.23
CA PRO A 192 -37.55 -2.05 -5.82
C PRO A 192 -38.10 -0.88 -4.99
N ALA A 193 -37.29 0.17 -4.85
CA ALA A 193 -37.71 1.41 -4.20
C ALA A 193 -37.98 2.50 -5.24
N THR A 194 -39.23 2.95 -5.34
CA THR A 194 -39.62 4.03 -6.24
C THR A 194 -40.04 5.25 -5.44
N HIS A 195 -39.43 6.40 -5.75
CA HIS A 195 -39.78 7.68 -5.18
C HIS A 195 -39.94 8.73 -6.29
N ALA A 196 -41.08 9.44 -6.26
CA ALA A 196 -41.40 10.48 -7.25
C ALA A 196 -41.21 10.02 -8.72
N GLY A 197 -41.70 8.82 -9.05
CA GLY A 197 -41.62 8.24 -10.39
C GLY A 197 -40.24 7.77 -10.83
N ARG A 198 -39.24 7.76 -9.94
CA ARG A 198 -37.90 7.23 -10.20
C ARG A 198 -37.64 6.02 -9.32
N SER A 199 -37.29 4.90 -9.94
CA SER A 199 -36.81 3.72 -9.23
C SER A 199 -35.31 3.85 -8.97
N GLU A 200 -34.92 3.61 -7.72
CA GLU A 200 -33.50 3.48 -7.36
C GLU A 200 -32.92 2.25 -8.06
N LEU A 201 -31.65 2.35 -8.48
CA LEU A 201 -30.92 1.17 -8.93
C LEU A 201 -30.72 0.23 -7.73
N TRP A 202 -30.85 -1.07 -7.97
CA TRP A 202 -30.56 -2.07 -6.96
C TRP A 202 -29.16 -1.85 -6.40
N HIS A 203 -28.99 -2.03 -5.10
CA HIS A 203 -27.67 -2.01 -4.49
C HIS A 203 -27.65 -2.82 -3.21
N THR A 204 -26.48 -3.30 -2.86
CA THR A 204 -26.18 -3.77 -1.50
C THR A 204 -25.05 -2.97 -0.89
N ARG A 205 -25.19 -2.65 0.39
CA ARG A 205 -24.29 -1.76 1.14
C ARG A 205 -23.64 -2.54 2.26
N LEU A 206 -22.34 -2.36 2.45
CA LEU A 206 -21.69 -2.81 3.66
C LEU A 206 -22.13 -1.93 4.83
N ALA A 207 -22.39 -2.55 5.97
CA ALA A 207 -22.68 -1.94 7.25
C ALA A 207 -21.90 -2.69 8.34
N LEU A 208 -21.87 -2.13 9.55
CA LEU A 208 -21.20 -2.74 10.70
C LEU A 208 -22.21 -3.32 11.67
N ARG A 209 -21.95 -4.53 12.15
CA ARG A 209 -22.61 -5.09 13.33
C ARG A 209 -21.80 -4.75 14.58
N GLY A 210 -22.35 -3.92 15.44
CA GLY A 210 -21.78 -3.58 16.75
C GLY A 210 -21.81 -4.77 17.72
N SER A 211 -21.08 -4.65 18.83
CA SER A 211 -21.09 -5.66 19.91
C SER A 211 -22.45 -5.77 20.62
N ASP A 212 -23.26 -4.73 20.55
CA ASP A 212 -24.67 -4.68 20.97
C ASP A 212 -25.63 -5.35 19.96
N GLY A 213 -25.12 -5.86 18.84
CA GLY A 213 -25.89 -6.45 17.75
C GLY A 213 -26.53 -5.43 16.81
N LYS A 214 -26.41 -4.13 17.09
CA LYS A 214 -27.00 -3.06 16.27
C LYS A 214 -26.25 -2.96 14.95
N ILE A 215 -27.01 -2.80 13.87
CA ILE A 215 -26.42 -2.55 12.55
C ILE A 215 -26.36 -1.05 12.31
N THR A 216 -25.18 -0.55 11.96
CA THR A 216 -24.90 0.86 11.68
C THR A 216 -24.36 1.01 10.26
N GLU A 217 -24.96 1.90 9.46
CA GLU A 217 -24.44 2.23 8.13
C GLU A 217 -23.06 2.89 8.24
N LEU A 218 -22.25 2.77 7.20
CA LEU A 218 -20.92 3.36 7.18
C LEU A 218 -20.99 4.87 6.95
N ASP A 219 -20.19 5.62 7.70
CA ASP A 219 -20.02 7.06 7.56
C ASP A 219 -18.59 7.47 7.96
N ALA A 220 -18.34 8.75 8.21
CA ALA A 220 -17.03 9.24 8.59
C ALA A 220 -16.53 8.71 9.95
N ASP A 221 -17.44 8.39 10.87
CA ASP A 221 -17.16 7.95 12.24
C ASP A 221 -17.28 6.42 12.38
N HIS A 222 -18.12 5.79 11.55
CA HIS A 222 -18.36 4.35 11.52
C HIS A 222 -17.75 3.76 10.24
N THR A 223 -16.47 3.40 10.30
CA THR A 223 -15.75 2.84 9.15
C THR A 223 -15.52 1.34 9.28
N ALA A 224 -15.68 0.59 8.19
CA ALA A 224 -15.46 -0.86 8.19
C ALA A 224 -14.01 -1.21 7.84
N PRO A 225 -13.38 -2.17 8.53
CA PRO A 225 -12.07 -2.67 8.15
C PRO A 225 -12.18 -3.63 6.97
N LEU A 226 -11.28 -3.46 5.99
CA LEU A 226 -11.11 -4.33 4.83
C LEU A 226 -9.65 -4.69 4.64
N ARG A 227 -9.42 -5.87 4.06
CA ARG A 227 -8.09 -6.33 3.65
C ARG A 227 -8.04 -6.55 2.15
N ALA A 228 -6.92 -6.21 1.54
CA ALA A 228 -6.59 -6.63 0.18
C ALA A 228 -5.96 -8.02 0.27
N LEU A 229 -6.67 -9.02 -0.24
CA LEU A 229 -6.30 -10.41 -0.11
C LEU A 229 -5.33 -10.85 -1.19
N TRP A 230 -5.51 -10.34 -2.42
CA TRP A 230 -4.75 -10.78 -3.57
C TRP A 230 -4.78 -9.76 -4.70
N SER A 231 -3.76 -9.81 -5.58
CA SER A 231 -3.77 -9.11 -6.87
C SER A 231 -3.84 -10.10 -8.02
N THR A 232 -4.71 -9.84 -9.00
CA THR A 232 -4.81 -10.66 -10.21
C THR A 232 -3.82 -10.23 -11.30
N ASP A 233 -2.96 -9.24 -11.01
CA ASP A 233 -1.84 -8.89 -11.88
C ASP A 233 -0.92 -10.10 -12.11
N ARG A 234 -0.42 -10.23 -13.34
CA ARG A 234 0.54 -11.28 -13.68
C ARG A 234 1.84 -11.09 -12.91
N ALA A 235 2.43 -12.18 -12.44
CA ALA A 235 3.64 -12.18 -11.62
C ALA A 235 4.83 -11.41 -12.24
N ASP A 236 5.00 -11.47 -13.57
CA ASP A 236 6.03 -10.74 -14.32
C ASP A 236 5.86 -9.22 -14.30
N THR A 237 4.66 -8.74 -13.94
CA THR A 237 4.28 -7.32 -14.00
C THR A 237 4.09 -6.71 -12.62
N GLN A 238 4.12 -7.49 -11.54
CA GLN A 238 3.83 -7.02 -10.17
C GLN A 238 4.84 -6.01 -9.61
N ASN A 239 5.97 -5.79 -10.28
CA ASN A 239 6.94 -4.76 -9.94
C ASN A 239 6.87 -3.54 -10.89
N ASP A 240 5.91 -3.51 -11.82
CA ASP A 240 5.70 -2.33 -12.68
C ASP A 240 5.11 -1.20 -11.84
N ILE A 241 5.86 -0.10 -11.82
CA ILE A 241 5.65 1.07 -10.96
C ILE A 241 4.79 2.15 -11.62
N SER A 242 4.59 2.06 -12.94
CA SER A 242 4.00 3.12 -13.75
C SER A 242 2.89 2.63 -14.68
N ASN A 243 3.00 1.41 -15.24
CA ASN A 243 2.10 0.94 -16.28
C ASN A 243 1.37 -0.36 -15.92
N THR A 244 0.08 -0.39 -16.23
CA THR A 244 -0.73 -1.62 -16.21
C THR A 244 -0.72 -2.25 -17.61
N PRO A 245 -0.37 -3.54 -17.74
CA PRO A 245 -0.27 -4.23 -19.03
C PRO A 245 -1.53 -4.13 -19.89
N GLY A 246 -1.37 -3.59 -21.11
CA GLY A 246 -2.44 -3.43 -22.10
C GLY A 246 -3.33 -2.18 -21.90
N ILE A 247 -3.20 -1.45 -20.79
CA ILE A 247 -3.94 -0.20 -20.52
C ILE A 247 -2.99 1.01 -20.55
N GLY A 248 -1.77 0.86 -20.02
CA GLY A 248 -0.83 1.96 -19.77
C GLY A 248 -0.99 2.50 -18.35
N ARG A 249 -0.76 3.80 -18.16
CA ARG A 249 -0.89 4.44 -16.84
C ARG A 249 -2.32 4.34 -16.32
N THR A 250 -2.47 3.94 -15.06
CA THR A 250 -3.74 3.81 -14.35
C THR A 250 -3.61 4.41 -12.95
N ALA A 251 -4.72 4.56 -12.23
CA ALA A 251 -4.71 5.13 -10.88
C ALA A 251 -3.81 4.36 -9.88
N LEU A 252 -3.90 3.02 -9.91
CA LEU A 252 -2.99 2.11 -9.22
C LEU A 252 -2.13 1.38 -10.26
N ALA A 253 -0.82 1.32 -10.05
CA ALA A 253 0.09 0.46 -10.78
C ALA A 253 0.07 -0.97 -10.20
N PRO A 254 0.54 -1.99 -10.95
CA PRO A 254 0.69 -3.35 -10.41
C PRO A 254 1.49 -3.42 -9.10
N ASP A 255 2.58 -2.65 -8.99
CA ASP A 255 3.38 -2.55 -7.76
C ASP A 255 2.54 -2.03 -6.57
N ASP A 256 1.67 -1.04 -6.80
CA ASP A 256 0.80 -0.50 -5.74
C ASP A 256 -0.13 -1.59 -5.20
N ARG A 257 -0.76 -2.36 -6.10
CA ARG A 257 -1.67 -3.46 -5.72
C ARG A 257 -0.93 -4.57 -4.96
N ARG A 258 0.28 -4.94 -5.39
CA ARG A 258 1.14 -5.89 -4.67
C ARG A 258 1.45 -5.39 -3.26
N GLN A 259 1.89 -4.12 -3.12
CA GLN A 259 2.21 -3.53 -1.82
C GLN A 259 0.98 -3.49 -0.91
N LEU A 260 -0.20 -3.14 -1.43
CA LEU A 260 -1.46 -3.13 -0.65
C LEU A 260 -1.83 -4.51 -0.11
N VAL A 261 -1.63 -5.59 -0.88
CA VAL A 261 -1.83 -6.96 -0.38
C VAL A 261 -0.89 -7.25 0.79
N ILE A 262 0.39 -6.88 0.67
CA ILE A 262 1.37 -7.12 1.74
C ILE A 262 1.01 -6.30 3.00
N LEU A 263 0.79 -5.00 2.83
CA LEU A 263 0.52 -4.07 3.91
C LEU A 263 -0.72 -4.46 4.73
N THR A 264 -1.72 -5.06 4.06
CA THR A 264 -3.01 -5.38 4.67
C THR A 264 -3.18 -6.85 5.03
N SER A 265 -2.37 -7.77 4.51
CA SER A 265 -2.62 -9.21 4.66
C SER A 265 -1.39 -10.08 4.93
N ALA A 266 -0.16 -9.58 4.78
CA ALA A 266 1.04 -10.40 5.01
C ALA A 266 1.40 -10.47 6.51
N PHE A 267 0.84 -11.45 7.21
CA PHE A 267 1.17 -11.72 8.62
C PHE A 267 2.57 -12.32 8.83
N HIS A 268 3.19 -12.83 7.77
CA HIS A 268 4.49 -13.49 7.79
C HIS A 268 5.42 -12.95 6.71
N GLY A 269 6.73 -13.10 6.90
CA GLY A 269 7.76 -12.77 5.89
C GLY A 269 8.19 -11.30 5.84
N TYR A 270 7.64 -10.44 6.70
CA TYR A 270 7.96 -9.02 6.77
C TYR A 270 8.28 -8.58 8.20
N GLU A 271 9.18 -7.60 8.33
CA GLU A 271 9.59 -7.01 9.60
C GLU A 271 9.57 -5.49 9.54
N THR A 272 9.37 -4.88 10.71
CA THR A 272 9.48 -3.44 10.90
C THR A 272 10.91 -2.97 10.72
N ASN A 273 11.09 -1.79 10.13
CA ASN A 273 12.39 -1.17 10.02
C ASN A 273 12.70 -0.41 11.33
N PRO A 274 13.65 -0.88 12.16
CA PRO A 274 13.88 -0.31 13.46
C PRO A 274 14.48 1.10 13.40
N ASP A 275 15.11 1.50 12.29
CA ASP A 275 15.67 2.84 12.11
C ASP A 275 14.59 3.92 11.90
N ARG A 276 13.34 3.51 11.64
CA ARG A 276 12.20 4.40 11.39
C ARG A 276 11.10 4.38 12.45
N ALA A 277 11.19 3.47 13.42
CA ALA A 277 10.32 3.48 14.58
C ALA A 277 10.46 4.80 15.39
N PRO A 278 9.35 5.40 15.86
CA PRO A 278 9.38 6.63 16.66
C PRO A 278 10.25 6.45 17.93
N ARG A 279 10.90 7.53 18.36
CA ARG A 279 11.98 7.57 19.39
C ARG A 279 11.56 7.26 20.83
N SER A 280 10.44 6.58 21.07
CA SER A 280 9.91 6.40 22.42
C SER A 280 9.19 5.07 22.59
N PHE A 281 9.87 4.11 23.23
CA PHE A 281 9.26 3.15 24.13
C PHE A 281 10.24 2.88 25.28
N ALA A 282 9.77 3.07 26.52
CA ALA A 282 10.42 2.51 27.68
C ALA A 282 10.14 1.00 27.67
N ALA A 283 11.18 0.17 27.62
CA ALA A 283 11.01 -1.28 27.74
C ALA A 283 10.75 -1.63 29.22
N PHE A 284 9.67 -2.37 29.47
CA PHE A 284 9.35 -2.93 30.79
C PHE A 284 10.07 -4.28 30.91
N ASP A 285 11.00 -4.41 31.85
CA ASP A 285 11.65 -5.69 32.16
C ASP A 285 10.71 -6.55 33.01
N LEU A 286 10.12 -7.57 32.38
CA LEU A 286 9.18 -8.50 33.00
C LEU A 286 9.80 -9.41 34.08
N ALA A 287 11.13 -9.46 34.19
CA ALA A 287 11.81 -10.28 35.19
C ALA A 287 12.13 -9.53 36.50
N THR A 288 12.28 -8.19 36.46
CA THR A 288 12.80 -7.43 37.61
C THR A 288 11.93 -6.28 38.11
N GLY A 289 10.86 -5.90 37.39
CA GLY A 289 9.88 -4.91 37.87
C GLY A 289 10.44 -3.50 38.10
N HIS A 290 11.61 -3.17 37.55
CA HIS A 290 12.26 -1.87 37.70
C HIS A 290 12.58 -1.19 36.37
N LEU A 291 12.37 0.13 36.31
CA LEU A 291 12.81 0.98 35.20
C LEU A 291 14.33 1.18 35.29
N ARG A 292 15.09 0.50 34.43
CA ARG A 292 16.53 0.78 34.25
C ARG A 292 16.76 1.57 32.97
N ASN A 293 17.47 2.70 33.09
CA ASN A 293 18.05 3.42 31.96
C ASN A 293 19.24 2.63 31.40
N LEU A 294 18.96 1.63 30.56
CA LEU A 294 19.97 0.91 29.80
C LEU A 294 20.31 1.71 28.53
N ARG A 295 21.62 1.84 28.23
CA ARG A 295 22.10 2.39 26.95
C ARG A 295 21.43 1.62 25.79
N PRO A 296 21.09 2.26 24.66
CA PRO A 296 20.29 1.64 23.60
C PRO A 296 21.07 0.53 22.92
N TRP A 297 20.95 -0.69 23.43
CA TRP A 297 21.46 -1.89 22.81
C TRP A 297 20.59 -2.20 21.59
N ARG A 298 21.20 -2.29 20.41
CA ARG A 298 20.67 -2.67 19.08
C ARG A 298 19.14 -2.78 18.99
N ARG A 299 18.50 -1.83 18.29
CA ARG A 299 17.09 -1.94 17.91
C ARG A 299 16.91 -3.22 17.05
N THR A 300 16.22 -4.23 17.59
CA THR A 300 15.95 -5.47 16.85
C THR A 300 14.73 -5.29 15.97
N PRO A 301 14.74 -5.75 14.71
CA PRO A 301 13.54 -5.81 13.90
C PRO A 301 12.45 -6.62 14.61
N ALA A 302 11.22 -6.11 14.63
CA ALA A 302 10.05 -6.85 15.10
C ALA A 302 9.22 -7.31 13.89
N PRO A 303 8.52 -8.46 13.96
CA PRO A 303 7.61 -8.89 12.91
C PRO A 303 6.61 -7.78 12.55
N TYR A 304 6.36 -7.60 11.26
CA TYR A 304 5.35 -6.65 10.77
C TYR A 304 3.94 -7.15 11.12
N VAL A 305 3.07 -6.23 11.54
CA VAL A 305 1.67 -6.52 11.82
C VAL A 305 0.82 -5.82 10.75
N PRO A 306 0.20 -6.56 9.81
CA PRO A 306 -0.57 -5.95 8.74
C PRO A 306 -1.89 -5.34 9.26
N LEU A 307 -2.14 -4.08 8.90
CA LEU A 307 -3.33 -3.34 9.29
C LEU A 307 -4.35 -3.28 8.14
N PRO A 308 -5.65 -3.43 8.40
CA PRO A 308 -6.67 -3.22 7.37
C PRO A 308 -6.70 -1.76 6.91
N PHE A 309 -7.22 -1.54 5.70
CA PHE A 309 -7.68 -0.21 5.30
C PHE A 309 -9.16 -0.07 5.67
N HIS A 310 -9.64 1.16 5.83
CA HIS A 310 -11.00 1.42 6.30
C HIS A 310 -11.85 2.01 5.18
N ALA A 311 -13.07 1.49 5.00
CA ALA A 311 -14.07 2.09 4.14
C ALA A 311 -15.16 2.79 4.96
N ARG A 312 -15.45 4.03 4.58
CA ARG A 312 -16.64 4.77 5.05
C ARG A 312 -17.82 4.63 4.10
N GLN A 313 -17.61 4.00 2.94
CA GLN A 313 -18.66 3.65 2.00
C GLN A 313 -18.18 2.46 1.17
N LEU A 314 -18.98 1.40 1.13
CA LEU A 314 -18.84 0.30 0.18
C LEU A 314 -20.24 -0.13 -0.26
N MET A 315 -20.51 -0.06 -1.56
CA MET A 315 -21.76 -0.53 -2.14
C MET A 315 -21.49 -1.30 -3.44
N LEU A 316 -22.25 -2.36 -3.70
CA LEU A 316 -22.22 -3.08 -4.98
C LEU A 316 -23.52 -2.77 -5.72
N SER A 317 -23.43 -2.53 -7.03
CA SER A 317 -24.59 -2.14 -7.84
C SER A 317 -24.50 -2.67 -9.28
N PRO A 318 -25.60 -2.62 -10.06
CA PRO A 318 -25.62 -3.05 -11.46
C PRO A 318 -24.65 -2.27 -12.36
N LEU A 319 -24.35 -1.01 -12.02
CA LEU A 319 -23.45 -0.15 -12.79
C LEU A 319 -22.01 -0.15 -12.24
N GLY A 320 -21.72 -1.00 -11.25
CA GLY A 320 -20.41 -1.10 -10.61
C GLY A 320 -20.39 -0.64 -9.16
N GLY A 321 -19.25 -0.82 -8.51
CA GLY A 321 -19.08 -0.64 -7.07
C GLY A 321 -18.85 0.82 -6.67
N TRP A 322 -19.17 1.13 -5.44
CA TRP A 322 -18.86 2.40 -4.80
C TRP A 322 -17.87 2.12 -3.68
N LEU A 323 -16.79 2.90 -3.62
CA LEU A 323 -15.77 2.76 -2.60
C LEU A 323 -15.33 4.15 -2.15
N LYS A 324 -15.37 4.39 -0.85
CA LYS A 324 -14.63 5.49 -0.21
C LYS A 324 -13.80 4.89 0.91
N SER A 325 -12.50 4.76 0.68
CA SER A 325 -11.60 4.12 1.61
C SER A 325 -10.30 4.89 1.84
N ARG A 326 -9.66 4.60 2.97
CA ARG A 326 -8.34 5.09 3.35
C ARG A 326 -7.58 4.05 4.14
N GLY A 327 -6.28 3.92 3.88
CA GLY A 327 -5.34 3.15 4.69
C GLY A 327 -4.01 3.90 4.83
N MET A 328 -3.31 3.63 5.93
CA MET A 328 -2.04 4.25 6.27
C MET A 328 -1.18 3.24 7.03
N TRP A 329 0.10 3.15 6.67
CA TRP A 329 1.04 2.16 7.20
C TRP A 329 2.44 2.76 7.32
N GLU A 330 3.25 2.20 8.21
CA GLU A 330 4.71 2.34 8.16
C GLU A 330 5.25 1.20 7.28
N PRO A 331 5.83 1.47 6.10
CA PRO A 331 6.18 0.43 5.14
C PRO A 331 7.22 -0.56 5.70
N PRO A 332 6.92 -1.87 5.76
CA PRO A 332 7.86 -2.87 6.24
C PRO A 332 8.90 -3.23 5.18
N ARG A 333 9.85 -4.08 5.58
CA ARG A 333 10.76 -4.76 4.65
C ARG A 333 10.64 -6.27 4.78
N SER A 334 11.07 -7.00 3.75
CA SER A 334 11.18 -8.46 3.85
C SER A 334 12.07 -8.86 5.03
N ALA A 335 11.60 -9.82 5.81
CA ALA A 335 12.36 -10.38 6.91
C ALA A 335 13.57 -11.13 6.36
N LYS A 336 14.75 -10.92 6.96
CA LYS A 336 15.93 -11.71 6.58
C LYS A 336 15.70 -13.16 7.00
N PRO A 337 16.04 -14.16 6.17
CA PRO A 337 15.98 -15.55 6.59
C PRO A 337 16.82 -15.70 7.84
N SER A 338 16.19 -16.10 8.95
CA SER A 338 16.90 -16.30 10.19
C SER A 338 17.86 -17.49 9.99
N ARG A 339 19.17 -17.23 9.95
CA ARG A 339 20.18 -18.25 10.24
C ARG A 339 20.11 -18.59 11.73
N ARG A 340 18.99 -19.19 12.18
CA ARG A 340 19.02 -19.89 13.46
C ARG A 340 19.87 -21.12 13.22
N LEU A 341 21.12 -21.06 13.67
CA LEU A 341 21.73 -22.26 14.22
C LEU A 341 20.74 -22.76 15.27
N GLU A 342 20.08 -23.88 15.00
CA GLU A 342 19.49 -24.70 16.04
C GLU A 342 20.63 -25.23 16.92
N ALA A 343 21.16 -24.35 17.76
CA ALA A 343 21.91 -24.76 18.92
C ALA A 343 20.88 -25.26 19.95
N ILE A 344 20.48 -26.52 19.77
CA ILE A 344 20.28 -27.48 20.84
C ILE A 344 19.14 -27.14 21.81
N GLY A 345 18.03 -27.87 21.66
CA GLY A 345 17.08 -28.16 22.73
C GLY A 345 17.73 -29.02 23.83
N ILE A 346 18.66 -28.44 24.58
CA ILE A 346 19.19 -28.95 25.85
C ILE A 346 19.44 -27.71 26.68
N LEU A 347 18.40 -27.22 27.37
CA LEU A 347 18.47 -26.39 28.57
C LEU A 347 17.03 -26.18 29.07
N HIS A 348 16.33 -27.29 29.31
CA HIS A 348 15.34 -27.38 30.38
C HIS A 348 15.41 -28.82 30.89
N ASP A 349 15.54 -28.94 32.21
CA ASP A 349 15.44 -30.14 33.03
C ASP A 349 16.70 -31.02 33.25
N HIS A 350 17.30 -30.75 34.42
CA HIS A 350 17.93 -31.69 35.38
C HIS A 350 19.41 -32.13 35.25
N HIS A 351 20.15 -31.80 36.33
CA HIS A 351 21.37 -32.41 36.90
C HIS A 351 22.66 -32.47 36.06
N TRP A 352 23.50 -31.44 36.19
CA TRP A 352 24.82 -31.35 35.56
C TRP A 352 25.94 -32.15 36.28
N ALA A 353 25.70 -32.78 37.43
CA ALA A 353 26.78 -33.33 38.26
C ALA A 353 27.30 -34.73 37.85
N ASP A 354 26.59 -35.50 37.00
CA ASP A 354 26.88 -36.94 36.83
C ASP A 354 27.47 -37.35 35.46
N VAL A 355 27.77 -36.41 34.56
CA VAL A 355 28.22 -36.76 33.18
C VAL A 355 29.69 -36.40 32.90
N LEU A 356 30.43 -35.81 33.85
CA LEU A 356 31.87 -35.59 33.70
C LEU A 356 32.71 -36.64 34.45
N ALA A 357 32.80 -37.84 33.86
CA ALA A 357 33.97 -38.73 33.72
C ALA A 357 33.50 -40.18 33.42
N PRO A 358 34.20 -41.05 32.64
CA PRO A 358 35.44 -40.87 31.87
C PRO A 358 35.41 -41.52 30.46
N VAL A 359 35.58 -40.77 29.37
CA VAL A 359 36.06 -41.33 28.10
C VAL A 359 37.14 -40.43 27.51
N ALA A 360 38.25 -40.33 28.23
CA ALA A 360 39.54 -40.17 27.59
C ALA A 360 40.04 -41.59 27.23
N ARG A 361 39.96 -41.96 25.95
CA ARG A 361 40.95 -42.78 25.21
C ARG A 361 40.37 -43.34 23.89
N ARG A 362 41.09 -43.03 22.80
CA ARG A 362 41.17 -43.73 21.50
C ARG A 362 39.91 -43.78 20.62
N ALA A 363 39.92 -43.02 19.52
CA ALA A 363 40.15 -43.54 18.16
C ALA A 363 39.91 -42.43 17.13
N ALA A 364 40.76 -42.39 16.10
CA ALA A 364 40.69 -41.45 14.99
C ALA A 364 39.42 -41.68 14.13
N VAL A 365 38.72 -40.60 13.79
CA VAL A 365 37.70 -40.59 12.71
C VAL A 365 37.92 -39.29 11.90
N PRO A 366 37.99 -39.36 10.56
CA PRO A 366 38.50 -38.29 9.72
C PRO A 366 37.51 -37.13 9.58
N VAL A 367 38.07 -35.93 9.42
CA VAL A 367 37.37 -34.69 9.05
C VAL A 367 36.66 -34.90 7.71
N LEU A 368 35.33 -35.04 7.74
CA LEU A 368 34.49 -34.89 6.55
C LEU A 368 34.24 -33.40 6.32
N ARG A 369 34.69 -32.92 5.16
CA ARG A 369 34.45 -31.56 4.64
C ARG A 369 32.94 -31.30 4.48
N ALA A 370 32.47 -30.21 5.06
CA ALA A 370 31.09 -29.75 5.08
C ALA A 370 30.71 -28.99 3.79
N ASP A 371 30.97 -29.58 2.63
CA ASP A 371 30.93 -28.85 1.36
C ASP A 371 29.83 -29.35 0.41
N LYS A 372 29.13 -30.46 0.71
CA LYS A 372 28.17 -31.08 -0.24
C LYS A 372 26.97 -31.78 0.40
N LEU A 373 26.40 -31.25 1.48
CA LEU A 373 25.20 -31.83 2.12
C LEU A 373 24.09 -30.81 2.45
N SER A 374 24.16 -29.58 1.92
CA SER A 374 23.22 -28.51 2.31
C SER A 374 22.01 -28.30 1.39
N ASP A 375 22.01 -28.76 0.15
CA ASP A 375 21.02 -28.23 -0.81
C ASP A 375 19.80 -29.13 -1.03
N GLN A 376 19.89 -30.44 -0.76
CA GLN A 376 18.79 -31.38 -1.03
C GLN A 376 17.90 -31.70 0.18
N LEU A 377 18.29 -31.35 1.41
CA LEU A 377 17.50 -31.63 2.62
C LEU A 377 16.73 -30.41 3.14
N LEU A 378 17.08 -29.20 2.70
CA LEU A 378 16.43 -27.94 3.10
C LEU A 378 15.13 -27.65 2.34
N GLU A 379 14.84 -28.36 1.24
CA GLU A 379 13.60 -28.20 0.46
C GLU A 379 12.40 -28.96 1.04
N MET A 380 12.57 -29.79 2.06
CA MET A 380 11.51 -30.72 2.49
C MET A 380 10.51 -30.20 3.53
N PHE A 381 10.69 -29.02 4.13
CA PHE A 381 9.80 -28.55 5.22
C PHE A 381 9.50 -27.05 5.27
N VAL A 382 9.56 -26.34 4.15
CA VAL A 382 9.03 -24.97 4.06
C VAL A 382 7.80 -25.00 3.15
N PRO A 383 6.56 -24.86 3.67
CA PRO A 383 5.42 -24.66 2.79
C PRO A 383 5.67 -23.38 1.98
N ALA A 384 5.58 -23.51 0.66
CA ALA A 384 5.89 -22.47 -0.31
C ALA A 384 5.09 -21.19 -0.01
N ALA A 385 5.74 -20.25 0.69
CA ALA A 385 5.30 -18.86 0.71
C ALA A 385 5.41 -18.34 -0.74
N PRO A 386 4.43 -17.56 -1.24
CA PRO A 386 4.62 -16.87 -2.51
C PRO A 386 5.93 -16.08 -2.40
N ALA A 387 6.82 -16.27 -3.38
CA ALA A 387 8.17 -15.73 -3.38
C ALA A 387 8.15 -14.30 -2.85
N ALA A 388 8.60 -14.10 -1.60
CA ALA A 388 8.66 -12.78 -1.01
C ALA A 388 9.50 -11.95 -1.97
N SER A 389 8.87 -10.96 -2.61
CA SER A 389 9.60 -9.95 -3.37
C SER A 389 10.60 -9.34 -2.41
N ASP A 390 11.85 -9.73 -2.56
CA ASP A 390 12.90 -9.46 -1.60
C ASP A 390 13.15 -7.95 -1.57
N GLY A 391 12.70 -7.23 -0.53
CA GLY A 391 12.93 -5.78 -0.46
C GLY A 391 12.12 -5.00 0.58
N GLN A 392 12.52 -3.74 0.74
CA GLN A 392 11.78 -2.71 1.47
C GLN A 392 10.57 -2.26 0.65
N LEU A 393 9.40 -2.12 1.28
CA LEU A 393 8.23 -1.48 0.68
C LEU A 393 8.33 0.03 0.83
N ASP A 394 7.61 0.80 0.01
CA ASP A 394 7.59 2.26 0.09
C ASP A 394 6.19 2.90 0.17
N LEU A 395 5.11 2.19 -0.13
CA LEU A 395 3.75 2.70 -0.03
C LEU A 395 3.33 2.87 1.44
N SER A 396 3.04 4.10 1.85
CA SER A 396 2.63 4.45 3.22
C SER A 396 1.18 4.92 3.36
N GLU A 397 0.53 5.33 2.27
CA GLU A 397 -0.86 5.78 2.31
C GLU A 397 -1.58 5.45 1.00
N TRP A 398 -2.85 5.05 1.13
CA TRP A 398 -3.77 4.89 0.01
C TRP A 398 -5.14 5.48 0.35
N VAL A 399 -5.68 6.30 -0.54
CA VAL A 399 -7.07 6.77 -0.51
C VAL A 399 -7.71 6.43 -1.85
N HIS A 400 -8.92 5.87 -1.81
CA HIS A 400 -9.68 5.52 -3.00
C HIS A 400 -11.11 6.05 -2.94
N VAL A 401 -11.51 6.77 -3.98
CA VAL A 401 -12.89 7.20 -4.20
C VAL A 401 -13.32 6.74 -5.59
N ALA A 402 -14.24 5.78 -5.60
CA ALA A 402 -14.87 5.27 -6.81
C ALA A 402 -16.40 5.31 -6.69
N THR A 403 -17.08 5.53 -7.81
CA THR A 403 -18.54 5.57 -7.90
C THR A 403 -18.95 4.83 -9.16
N GLN A 404 -19.87 3.87 -9.03
CA GLN A 404 -20.31 3.02 -10.15
C GLN A 404 -19.13 2.42 -10.94
N GLY A 405 -18.18 1.85 -10.20
CA GLY A 405 -17.00 1.18 -10.71
C GLY A 405 -15.94 2.07 -11.36
N ARG A 406 -16.09 3.40 -11.31
CA ARG A 406 -15.16 4.33 -11.95
C ARG A 406 -14.44 5.21 -10.93
N ASP A 407 -13.14 5.41 -11.14
CA ASP A 407 -12.28 6.20 -10.26
C ASP A 407 -12.57 7.71 -10.39
N HIS A 408 -12.69 8.37 -9.24
CA HIS A 408 -12.86 9.83 -9.13
C HIS A 408 -11.66 10.50 -8.48
N TYR A 409 -11.12 9.89 -7.43
CA TYR A 409 -9.94 10.37 -6.71
C TYR A 409 -9.18 9.18 -6.15
N VAL A 410 -7.91 9.06 -6.50
CA VAL A 410 -7.00 8.06 -5.94
C VAL A 410 -5.72 8.76 -5.54
N ARG A 411 -5.33 8.59 -4.27
CA ARG A 411 -4.07 9.11 -3.74
C ARG A 411 -3.22 7.94 -3.26
N VAL A 412 -1.97 7.91 -3.68
CA VAL A 412 -0.95 6.97 -3.21
C VAL A 412 0.25 7.78 -2.72
N VAL A 413 0.79 7.44 -1.56
CA VAL A 413 1.97 8.11 -0.99
C VAL A 413 3.09 7.09 -0.85
N TYR A 414 4.26 7.44 -1.36
CA TYR A 414 5.49 6.65 -1.28
C TYR A 414 6.53 7.35 -0.42
N GLU A 415 7.14 6.65 0.52
CA GLU A 415 8.20 7.18 1.38
C GLU A 415 9.55 7.24 0.65
N GLY A 416 10.34 8.26 0.97
CA GLY A 416 11.65 8.53 0.37
C GLY A 416 12.54 9.44 1.22
N GLU A 417 13.69 9.79 0.65
CA GLU A 417 14.65 10.75 1.21
C GLU A 417 15.08 11.74 0.12
N LEU A 418 15.27 13.01 0.49
CA LEU A 418 15.86 14.03 -0.38
C LEU A 418 17.37 14.11 -0.15
N TRP A 419 18.13 13.78 -1.20
CA TRP A 419 19.58 13.76 -1.23
C TRP A 419 20.13 15.11 -1.68
N PRO A 420 21.24 15.59 -1.08
CA PRO A 420 22.26 14.76 -0.39
C PRO A 420 22.12 14.69 1.14
N PHE A 421 21.35 15.59 1.76
CA PHE A 421 21.27 15.69 3.23
C PHE A 421 20.38 14.63 3.89
N ARG A 422 19.65 13.84 3.09
CA ARG A 422 18.77 12.74 3.54
C ARG A 422 17.62 13.20 4.45
N HIS A 423 16.97 14.29 4.05
CA HIS A 423 15.70 14.71 4.66
C HIS A 423 14.61 13.69 4.31
N ARG A 424 13.88 13.16 5.28
CA ARG A 424 12.70 12.33 4.98
C ARG A 424 11.69 13.12 4.15
N ALA A 425 11.17 12.50 3.11
CA ALA A 425 10.19 13.07 2.21
C ALA A 425 9.21 11.99 1.73
N ALA A 426 8.13 12.42 1.10
CA ALA A 426 7.17 11.53 0.46
C ALA A 426 6.83 12.01 -0.94
N LEU A 427 6.81 11.09 -1.89
CA LEU A 427 6.24 11.29 -3.22
C LEU A 427 4.74 11.03 -3.14
N VAL A 428 3.95 12.05 -3.44
CA VAL A 428 2.50 11.98 -3.47
C VAL A 428 2.06 11.84 -4.92
N LYS A 429 1.36 10.75 -5.24
CA LYS A 429 0.68 10.55 -6.53
C LYS A 429 -0.82 10.75 -6.35
N ILE A 430 -1.41 11.64 -7.14
CA ILE A 430 -2.86 11.86 -7.19
C ILE A 430 -3.33 11.56 -8.61
N THR A 431 -4.37 10.74 -8.73
CA THR A 431 -5.12 10.52 -9.96
C THR A 431 -6.56 10.97 -9.74
N GLU A 432 -7.00 11.98 -10.48
CA GLU A 432 -8.29 12.63 -10.35
C GLU A 432 -9.07 12.59 -11.65
N ARG A 433 -10.40 12.46 -11.56
CA ARG A 433 -11.28 12.59 -12.72
C ARG A 433 -11.55 14.05 -13.00
N GLU A 434 -11.26 14.47 -14.22
CA GLU A 434 -11.49 15.83 -14.66
C GLU A 434 -12.33 15.89 -15.94
N PHE A 435 -13.22 16.87 -16.01
CA PHE A 435 -14.01 17.17 -17.19
C PHE A 435 -13.23 18.18 -18.03
N ARG A 436 -12.70 17.73 -19.16
CA ARG A 436 -11.87 18.55 -20.06
C ARG A 436 -12.56 18.66 -21.41
N ARG A 437 -12.60 19.88 -21.94
CA ARG A 437 -13.01 20.10 -23.32
C ARG A 437 -11.85 19.77 -24.25
N ASP A 438 -12.06 18.85 -25.16
CA ASP A 438 -11.12 18.57 -26.23
C ASP A 438 -11.12 19.72 -27.24
N ALA A 439 -9.95 20.28 -27.53
CA ALA A 439 -9.84 21.48 -28.36
C ALA A 439 -10.20 21.22 -29.82
N THR A 440 -9.97 20.00 -30.32
CA THR A 440 -10.20 19.62 -31.72
C THR A 440 -11.66 19.27 -31.98
N SER A 441 -12.25 18.40 -31.16
CA SER A 441 -13.64 17.93 -31.32
C SER A 441 -14.68 18.81 -30.62
N GLY A 442 -14.27 19.64 -29.65
CA GLY A 442 -15.16 20.43 -28.81
C GLY A 442 -15.92 19.63 -27.76
N LEU A 443 -15.79 18.30 -27.72
CA LEU A 443 -16.44 17.40 -26.77
C LEU A 443 -15.86 17.53 -25.37
N VAL A 444 -16.70 17.38 -24.35
CA VAL A 444 -16.24 17.27 -22.95
C VAL A 444 -15.98 15.81 -22.64
N VAL A 445 -14.73 15.49 -22.30
CA VAL A 445 -14.28 14.16 -21.89
C VAL A 445 -14.03 14.16 -20.39
N ALA A 446 -14.54 13.15 -19.69
CA ALA A 446 -14.22 12.88 -18.29
C ALA A 446 -13.07 11.86 -18.23
N CYS A 447 -11.83 12.35 -18.21
CA CYS A 447 -10.62 11.50 -18.19
C CYS A 447 -9.93 11.53 -16.83
N LEU A 448 -9.06 10.54 -16.60
CA LEU A 448 -8.19 10.52 -15.42
C LEU A 448 -6.92 11.32 -15.70
N VAL A 449 -6.64 12.27 -14.82
CA VAL A 449 -5.43 13.10 -14.82
C VAL A 449 -4.59 12.73 -13.61
N GLN A 450 -3.32 12.45 -13.83
CA GLN A 450 -2.36 12.12 -12.80
C GLN A 450 -1.33 13.22 -12.64
N ARG A 451 -1.04 13.57 -11.39
CA ARG A 451 0.03 14.48 -11.01
C ARG A 451 0.80 13.93 -9.83
N MET A 452 2.04 14.38 -9.67
CA MET A 452 2.89 14.02 -8.56
C MET A 452 3.57 15.24 -7.97
N PHE A 453 3.79 15.25 -6.66
CA PHE A 453 4.57 16.27 -5.96
C PHE A 453 5.25 15.67 -4.73
N ILE A 454 6.27 16.35 -4.20
CA ILE A 454 7.00 15.90 -3.01
C ILE A 454 6.59 16.72 -1.81
N VAL A 455 6.42 16.04 -0.67
CA VAL A 455 6.22 16.65 0.65
C VAL A 455 7.41 16.32 1.54
N VAL A 456 8.04 17.34 2.11
CA VAL A 456 9.14 17.19 3.08
C VAL A 456 8.55 16.82 4.44
N ARG A 457 8.94 15.66 4.98
CA ARG A 457 8.48 15.14 6.29
C ARG A 457 9.45 15.45 7.43
N GLU A 458 10.73 15.64 7.12
CA GLU A 458 11.76 16.05 8.09
C GLU A 458 12.43 17.34 7.57
N PRO A 459 11.85 18.52 7.84
CA PRO A 459 12.37 19.78 7.29
C PRO A 459 13.78 20.12 7.76
N GLU A 460 14.17 19.69 8.96
CA GLU A 460 15.43 20.06 9.59
C GLU A 460 16.28 18.81 9.86
N LYS A 461 17.54 18.83 9.41
CA LYS A 461 18.48 17.72 9.52
C LYS A 461 19.80 18.18 10.13
N ALA A 462 20.25 17.46 11.15
CA ALA A 462 21.61 17.62 11.66
C ALA A 462 22.60 16.98 10.69
N VAL A 463 23.73 17.65 10.47
CA VAL A 463 24.77 17.21 9.54
C VAL A 463 26.06 16.99 10.33
N ASP A 464 26.78 15.91 10.02
CA ASP A 464 28.12 15.72 10.57
C ASP A 464 29.03 16.88 10.14
N ARG A 465 29.69 17.49 11.12
CA ARG A 465 30.58 18.64 10.92
C ARG A 465 31.82 18.29 10.12
N ARG A 466 32.20 17.00 10.09
CA ARG A 466 33.42 16.57 9.42
C ARG A 466 33.28 16.76 7.91
N ASN A 467 34.10 17.65 7.34
CA ASN A 467 34.09 18.01 5.93
C ASN A 467 32.76 18.61 5.44
N ASN A 468 31.92 19.18 6.30
CA ASN A 468 30.73 19.91 5.89
C ASN A 468 30.72 21.32 6.51
N PRO A 469 30.48 22.40 5.73
CA PRO A 469 30.37 23.75 6.29
C PRO A 469 29.17 23.90 7.22
N PHE A 470 28.14 23.07 7.06
CA PHE A 470 26.92 23.13 7.83
C PHE A 470 26.90 22.09 8.95
N THR A 471 26.45 22.52 10.11
CA THR A 471 26.11 21.67 11.26
C THR A 471 24.65 21.23 11.22
N ARG A 472 23.83 21.95 10.45
CA ARG A 472 22.40 21.71 10.27
C ARG A 472 21.94 22.30 8.95
N VAL A 473 21.01 21.63 8.29
CA VAL A 473 20.33 22.13 7.09
C VAL A 473 18.82 22.06 7.33
N ARG A 474 18.11 23.14 7.00
CA ARG A 474 16.64 23.20 7.05
C ARG A 474 16.10 23.51 5.66
N LEU A 475 15.31 22.61 5.09
CA LEU A 475 14.52 22.89 3.89
C LEU A 475 13.31 23.75 4.28
N THR A 476 13.11 24.87 3.59
CA THR A 476 11.92 25.71 3.77
C THR A 476 10.88 25.47 2.68
N THR A 477 11.30 24.94 1.53
CA THR A 477 10.38 24.40 0.54
C THR A 477 9.84 23.07 1.05
N LEU A 478 8.64 23.10 1.65
CA LEU A 478 8.03 21.91 2.26
C LEU A 478 7.20 21.09 1.28
N ILE A 479 6.72 21.70 0.20
CA ILE A 479 5.93 21.06 -0.85
C ILE A 479 6.45 21.60 -2.19
N THR A 480 6.72 20.71 -3.13
CA THR A 480 7.10 21.11 -4.50
C THR A 480 5.86 21.49 -5.31
N PRO A 481 6.01 22.27 -6.40
CA PRO A 481 5.03 22.25 -7.48
C PRO A 481 4.80 20.82 -8.02
N ASP A 482 3.77 20.67 -8.84
CA ASP A 482 3.56 19.44 -9.61
C ASP A 482 4.79 19.16 -10.48
N LEU A 483 5.29 17.93 -10.38
CA LEU A 483 6.52 17.47 -10.99
C LEU A 483 6.32 17.18 -12.47
N ALA A 484 7.38 17.33 -13.25
CA ALA A 484 7.49 16.63 -14.52
C ALA A 484 7.44 15.12 -14.26
N GLU A 485 6.96 14.32 -15.22
CA GLU A 485 6.82 12.88 -15.03
C GLU A 485 8.15 12.25 -14.57
N PRO A 486 8.24 11.63 -13.39
CA PRO A 486 9.50 11.11 -12.89
C PRO A 486 10.19 10.14 -13.87
N GLN A 487 11.44 10.44 -14.25
CA GLN A 487 12.25 9.52 -15.05
C GLN A 487 12.99 8.57 -14.13
N VAL A 488 12.45 7.37 -13.99
CA VAL A 488 13.08 6.29 -13.22
C VAL A 488 13.84 5.39 -14.17
N ASN A 489 15.16 5.40 -14.06
CA ASN A 489 16.04 4.56 -14.88
C ASN A 489 16.44 3.29 -14.12
N PRO A 490 16.57 2.13 -14.79
CA PRO A 490 17.15 0.95 -14.17
C PRO A 490 18.53 1.26 -13.57
N PRO A 491 18.87 0.72 -12.38
CA PRO A 491 18.13 -0.32 -11.64
C PRO A 491 17.12 0.22 -10.63
N PHE A 492 16.78 1.52 -10.65
CA PHE A 492 15.99 2.15 -9.58
C PHE A 492 14.50 1.75 -9.61
N HIS A 493 13.87 1.78 -8.43
CA HIS A 493 12.43 1.58 -8.23
C HIS A 493 11.68 2.91 -8.35
N ARG A 494 12.03 3.93 -7.56
CA ARG A 494 11.39 5.26 -7.62
C ARG A 494 12.37 6.37 -7.24
N THR A 495 13.61 6.26 -7.69
CA THR A 495 14.66 7.27 -7.47
C THR A 495 14.86 8.10 -8.73
N PHE A 496 14.79 9.43 -8.61
CA PHE A 496 14.86 10.37 -9.72
C PHE A 496 15.21 11.80 -9.27
N TRP A 497 15.70 12.64 -10.19
CA TRP A 497 15.90 14.07 -9.95
C TRP A 497 14.56 14.79 -9.88
N VAL A 498 14.40 15.68 -8.89
CA VAL A 498 13.17 16.45 -8.76
C VAL A 498 13.14 17.50 -9.87
N GLU A 499 12.29 17.26 -10.87
CA GLU A 499 12.13 18.10 -12.05
C GLU A 499 10.69 18.63 -12.13
N VAL A 500 10.52 19.84 -12.63
CA VAL A 500 9.23 20.52 -12.78
C VAL A 500 9.10 21.09 -14.19
N GLY A 501 7.85 21.37 -14.60
CA GLY A 501 7.59 21.99 -15.88
C GLY A 501 7.73 21.04 -17.08
N THR A 502 7.17 21.45 -18.21
CA THR A 502 7.21 20.67 -19.46
C THR A 502 8.61 20.48 -20.01
N GLN A 503 9.54 21.38 -19.67
CA GLN A 503 10.96 21.32 -20.03
C GLN A 503 11.81 20.48 -19.06
N ARG A 504 11.20 19.89 -18.02
CA ARG A 504 11.88 19.02 -17.04
C ARG A 504 13.07 19.67 -16.36
N GLN A 505 12.94 20.93 -15.99
CA GLN A 505 14.01 21.65 -15.30
C GLN A 505 14.13 21.20 -13.84
N LYS A 506 15.36 21.00 -13.35
CA LYS A 506 15.61 20.62 -11.96
C LYS A 506 15.09 21.70 -11.01
N PHE A 507 14.24 21.28 -10.09
CA PHE A 507 13.65 22.16 -9.11
C PHE A 507 14.66 22.48 -8.01
N HIS A 508 14.89 23.76 -7.77
CA HIS A 508 15.81 24.23 -6.74
C HIS A 508 15.03 24.43 -5.44
N PHE A 509 15.36 23.63 -4.43
CA PHE A 509 14.78 23.76 -3.10
C PHE A 509 15.47 24.90 -2.35
N HIS A 510 14.69 25.73 -1.67
CA HIS A 510 15.24 26.71 -0.75
C HIS A 510 15.60 26.04 0.59
N ALA A 511 16.81 26.30 1.06
CA ALA A 511 17.37 25.75 2.27
C ALA A 511 18.09 26.83 3.09
N VAL A 512 18.12 26.62 4.41
CA VAL A 512 18.88 27.44 5.36
C VAL A 512 19.87 26.53 6.09
N GLY A 513 21.15 26.79 5.89
CA GLY A 513 22.26 26.11 6.56
C GLY A 513 22.68 26.84 7.83
N THR A 514 22.95 26.11 8.90
CA THR A 514 23.64 26.63 10.09
C THR A 514 25.12 26.29 9.97
N ASP A 515 25.98 27.28 9.74
CA ASP A 515 27.41 27.08 9.54
C ASP A 515 28.16 26.71 10.85
N GLN A 516 29.47 26.48 10.76
CA GLN A 516 30.31 26.11 11.92
C GLN A 516 30.40 27.23 12.97
N ALA A 517 30.07 28.47 12.61
CA ALA A 517 30.00 29.63 13.49
C ALA A 517 28.59 29.89 14.03
N LYS A 518 27.64 28.97 13.79
CA LYS A 518 26.21 29.07 14.15
C LYS A 518 25.46 30.20 13.43
N ARG A 519 25.97 30.65 12.29
CA ARG A 519 25.30 31.65 11.45
C ARG A 519 24.41 30.95 10.44
N THR A 520 23.34 31.63 10.04
CA THR A 520 22.42 31.16 9.00
C THR A 520 22.92 31.58 7.63
N VAL A 521 22.85 30.65 6.68
CA VAL A 521 23.21 30.86 5.27
C VAL A 521 22.06 30.35 4.43
N ASP A 522 21.46 31.23 3.64
CA ASP A 522 20.44 30.86 2.66
C ASP A 522 21.12 30.31 1.41
N PHE A 523 20.56 29.26 0.85
CA PHE A 523 21.00 28.69 -0.40
C PHE A 523 19.87 27.92 -1.10
N THR A 524 20.03 27.74 -2.41
CA THR A 524 19.14 26.87 -3.17
C THR A 524 19.92 25.75 -3.82
N LEU A 525 19.33 24.57 -3.95
CA LEU A 525 19.98 23.45 -4.62
C LEU A 525 18.94 22.47 -5.22
N PRO A 526 19.26 21.82 -6.34
CA PRO A 526 18.46 20.71 -6.81
C PRO A 526 18.68 19.48 -5.92
N LEU A 527 17.60 18.76 -5.64
CA LEU A 527 17.63 17.55 -4.83
C LEU A 527 17.20 16.33 -5.64
N LEU A 528 17.75 15.19 -5.28
CA LEU A 528 17.33 13.88 -5.78
C LEU A 528 16.33 13.28 -4.79
N PHE A 529 15.17 12.83 -5.26
CA PHE A 529 14.27 12.00 -4.46
C PHE A 529 14.71 10.54 -4.59
N ALA A 530 15.04 9.91 -3.47
CA ALA A 530 15.41 8.51 -3.42
C ALA A 530 14.35 7.70 -2.65
N SER A 531 13.74 6.71 -3.32
CA SER A 531 12.81 5.80 -2.66
C SER A 531 13.54 4.96 -1.62
N ILE A 532 12.83 4.67 -0.53
CA ILE A 532 13.36 3.86 0.57
C ILE A 532 13.64 2.43 0.14
N THR A 533 12.93 1.94 -0.88
CA THR A 533 13.19 0.67 -1.56
C THR A 533 14.58 0.65 -2.19
N ASP A 534 14.96 1.74 -2.86
CA ASP A 534 16.28 1.87 -3.48
C ASP A 534 17.38 2.11 -2.45
N VAL A 535 17.11 2.91 -1.41
CA VAL A 535 18.09 3.17 -0.35
C VAL A 535 18.43 1.89 0.44
N ASP A 536 17.47 0.98 0.67
CA ASP A 536 17.72 -0.25 1.44
C ASP A 536 18.78 -1.18 0.80
N LYS A 537 18.77 -1.31 -0.53
CA LYS A 537 19.65 -2.26 -1.25
C LYS A 537 20.63 -1.64 -2.23
N ARG A 538 20.42 -0.39 -2.64
CA ARG A 538 21.11 0.27 -3.76
C ARG A 538 21.65 1.64 -3.36
N ILE A 539 21.91 1.87 -2.08
CA ILE A 539 22.43 3.15 -1.56
C ILE A 539 23.68 3.64 -2.32
N GLY A 540 24.58 2.74 -2.70
CA GLY A 540 25.75 3.08 -3.52
C GLY A 540 25.39 3.56 -4.93
N ASN A 541 24.38 2.96 -5.57
CA ASN A 541 23.87 3.44 -6.86
C ASN A 541 23.17 4.80 -6.72
N VAL A 542 22.43 5.03 -5.64
CA VAL A 542 21.78 6.32 -5.37
C VAL A 542 22.84 7.42 -5.19
N ALA A 543 23.86 7.16 -4.36
CA ALA A 543 24.98 8.09 -4.16
C ALA A 543 25.73 8.35 -5.48
N GLY A 544 25.97 7.29 -6.27
CA GLY A 544 26.58 7.40 -7.60
C GLY A 544 25.76 8.25 -8.58
N LEU A 545 24.43 8.07 -8.61
CA LEU A 545 23.53 8.88 -9.44
C LEU A 545 23.61 10.36 -9.06
N TYR A 546 23.59 10.67 -7.75
CA TYR A 546 23.72 12.04 -7.27
C TYR A 546 25.08 12.64 -7.64
N ASN A 547 26.18 11.94 -7.33
CA ASN A 547 27.55 12.43 -7.51
C ASN A 547 27.97 12.56 -8.99
N ALA A 548 27.34 11.82 -9.90
CA ALA A 548 27.62 11.90 -11.33
C ALA A 548 27.06 13.17 -11.98
N ASP A 549 26.08 13.83 -11.36
CA ASP A 549 25.39 14.96 -11.96
C ASP A 549 26.15 16.28 -11.73
N SER A 550 26.51 16.97 -12.80
CA SER A 550 27.26 18.23 -12.73
C SER A 550 26.39 19.43 -12.31
N GLN A 551 25.06 19.33 -12.39
CA GLN A 551 24.14 20.40 -12.02
C GLN A 551 23.69 20.32 -10.55
N ARG A 552 24.36 19.52 -9.71
CA ARG A 552 24.01 19.34 -8.29
C ARG A 552 24.49 20.47 -7.36
N SER A 553 25.05 21.55 -7.91
CA SER A 553 25.61 22.66 -7.13
C SER A 553 24.52 23.41 -6.37
N ALA A 554 24.80 23.74 -5.12
CA ALA A 554 24.03 24.69 -4.34
C ALA A 554 24.48 26.12 -4.65
N ASP A 555 23.54 27.04 -4.89
CA ASP A 555 23.79 28.47 -5.03
C ASP A 555 23.56 29.16 -3.69
N THR A 556 24.60 29.80 -3.19
CA THR A 556 24.66 30.51 -1.90
C THR A 556 24.62 32.03 -2.07
N LEU A 557 24.39 32.54 -3.29
CA LEU A 557 24.24 33.96 -3.60
C LEU A 557 25.39 34.85 -3.09
N GLY A 558 26.60 34.30 -2.97
CA GLY A 558 27.77 35.04 -2.49
C GLY A 558 27.83 35.20 -0.96
N HIS A 559 26.97 34.53 -0.18
CA HIS A 559 26.99 34.62 1.27
C HIS A 559 28.35 34.21 1.86
N LYS A 560 28.80 34.91 2.91
CA LYS A 560 29.99 34.54 3.68
C LYS A 560 29.69 33.30 4.53
N ILE A 561 30.46 32.23 4.37
CA ILE A 561 30.28 30.95 5.08
C ILE A 561 31.49 30.69 5.99
N ALA A 562 31.23 30.23 7.22
CA ALA A 562 32.27 29.78 8.13
C ALA A 562 32.47 28.28 8.01
N TYR A 563 33.61 27.88 7.44
CA TYR A 563 33.99 26.47 7.27
C TYR A 563 34.60 25.85 8.53
N THR A 564 34.90 26.69 9.53
CA THR A 564 35.44 26.28 10.83
C THR A 564 34.89 27.22 11.93
N PRO A 565 34.78 26.77 13.19
CA PRO A 565 34.35 27.64 14.29
C PRO A 565 35.26 28.87 14.43
N LEU A 566 34.67 30.05 14.66
CA LEU A 566 35.42 31.29 14.80
C LEU A 566 36.26 31.30 16.09
N ARG A 567 37.56 31.58 15.98
CA ARG A 567 38.49 31.82 17.10
C ARG A 567 39.05 33.26 17.06
N GLY A 568 38.17 34.25 17.03
CA GLY A 568 38.52 35.66 17.27
C GLY A 568 38.61 36.58 16.04
N THR A 569 39.07 36.13 14.87
CA THR A 569 39.13 36.97 13.64
C THR A 569 38.23 36.44 12.52
N GLU A 570 37.77 37.32 11.63
CA GLU A 570 36.91 36.99 10.46
C GLU A 570 37.62 36.17 9.36
N ASN A 571 38.91 35.83 9.53
CA ASN A 571 39.74 35.12 8.54
C ASN A 571 39.25 33.68 8.21
N ALA A 572 38.23 33.20 8.93
CA ALA A 572 37.57 31.91 8.70
C ALA A 572 36.26 32.03 7.89
N LEU A 573 35.92 33.23 7.40
CA LEU A 573 34.77 33.50 6.54
C LEU A 573 35.21 33.58 5.08
N LEU A 574 34.59 32.76 4.22
CA LEU A 574 34.79 32.81 2.78
C LEU A 574 33.47 33.16 2.11
N ALA A 575 33.46 34.18 1.25
CA ALA A 575 32.32 34.42 0.37
C ALA A 575 32.30 33.30 -0.66
N SER A 576 31.18 32.59 -0.74
CA SER A 576 31.04 31.48 -1.67
C SER A 576 29.81 31.73 -2.53
N GLN A 577 29.96 31.49 -3.83
CA GLN A 577 28.86 31.54 -4.78
C GLN A 577 28.21 30.17 -4.86
N THR A 578 29.02 29.11 -4.96
CA THR A 578 28.52 27.74 -5.12
C THR A 578 29.13 26.78 -4.13
N LEU A 579 28.35 25.78 -3.70
CA LEU A 579 28.83 24.63 -2.93
C LEU A 579 28.48 23.35 -3.67
N LEU A 580 29.44 22.43 -3.77
CA LEU A 580 29.21 21.10 -4.30
C LEU A 580 29.33 20.09 -3.16
N PHE A 581 28.34 19.22 -3.02
CA PHE A 581 28.33 18.15 -2.04
C PHE A 581 28.51 16.80 -2.72
N ASP A 582 29.22 15.90 -2.04
CA ASP A 582 29.27 14.49 -2.38
C ASP A 582 28.39 13.71 -1.39
N ALA A 583 27.49 12.92 -1.97
CA ALA A 583 26.67 11.95 -1.29
C ALA A 583 27.51 10.72 -0.89
N ASP A 584 27.33 10.25 0.35
CA ASP A 584 28.06 9.11 0.88
C ASP A 584 27.32 7.79 0.65
N ALA A 585 28.01 6.81 0.07
CA ALA A 585 27.47 5.48 -0.21
C ALA A 585 27.33 4.59 1.04
N GLY A 586 28.01 4.94 2.15
CA GLY A 586 27.88 4.27 3.46
C GLY A 586 26.73 4.80 4.31
N GLY A 587 25.96 5.77 3.80
CA GLY A 587 24.83 6.39 4.49
C GLY A 587 25.22 7.45 5.51
N ALA A 588 26.48 7.91 5.53
CA ALA A 588 26.92 9.03 6.35
C ALA A 588 26.34 10.37 5.85
N SER A 589 26.58 11.44 6.62
CA SER A 589 26.26 12.81 6.16
C SER A 589 27.07 13.16 4.91
N PRO A 590 26.52 14.00 4.00
CA PRO A 590 27.25 14.41 2.81
C PRO A 590 28.47 15.25 3.17
N ALA A 591 29.52 15.12 2.37
CA ALA A 591 30.74 15.89 2.50
C ALA A 591 30.76 17.03 1.46
N LEU A 592 31.40 18.14 1.79
CA LEU A 592 31.71 19.19 0.84
C LEU A 592 32.80 18.69 -0.12
N HIS A 593 32.50 18.71 -1.40
CA HIS A 593 33.45 18.41 -2.47
C HIS A 593 34.28 19.65 -2.82
N SER A 594 33.62 20.77 -3.09
CA SER A 594 34.26 22.03 -3.47
C SER A 594 33.36 23.23 -3.15
N ALA A 595 33.98 24.41 -3.06
CA ALA A 595 33.29 25.69 -2.94
C ALA A 595 33.83 26.65 -4.02
N GLY A 596 32.93 27.23 -4.81
CA GLY A 596 33.25 28.29 -5.76
C GLY A 596 33.16 29.65 -5.08
N VAL A 597 34.15 30.52 -5.32
CA VAL A 597 34.27 31.88 -4.76
C VAL A 597 33.89 32.92 -5.80
#